data_AF-A0A8K0PNK1-F1
#
_entry.id   AF-A0A8K0PNK1-F1
#
_cell.length_a   1.000
_cell.length_b   1.000
_cell.length_c   1.000
_cell.angle_alpha   90.00
_cell.angle_beta   90.00
_cell.angle_gamma   90.00
#
_symmetry.space_group_name_H-M   'P 1'
#
loop_
_entity.id
_entity.type
_entity.pdbx_description
1 polymer ?
#
loop_
_entity_poly.entity_id
_entity_poly.type
_entity_poly.pdbx_seq_one_letter_code
_entity_poly.pdbx_strand_id
1 'polypeptide(L)'
;MPQQPPGMMMTRMPRLPTRVRPACSSKEPDGLALLPEELCIAIATFLPTADALRARLASRAFWPVFYSQQFWASRFVPSTPLSIADRAWFFEAHHAQPPHGDWRWLYRRTSDASLRGSLRNRQRILTLPWNELPPTLPDVWSSNASALDAERSVRAHGIICHAARDEDHDIHLGCRLFQTRSIAIPDTLASLSVHTVSSNQGTEIVGMSFATAAGDTIFLGSSNPCSKSSVKLTQLWGFSVAVGTRGLRALQCITGAAAESVTPWLGSPDDVPRTERLVRRDRVVGLDVGFDAYKIVSLTVHTQSPDPCQQHQRDLRESAIWYPTIPPRQLYLNEESFPSSDWYKVGYKPLFWCHFGGPGGKYLPHLTGLAFVAGVGINRIRFSFDVGEEDVPLAHRSFGRLKGNKEYDSTIECSIDGPGGERIEGITTIHRYQKYGAFDEQGYMIECNIYTNRGRSCCIYQDRGAGPALADIKETKSTFGSPGVTITGLYAAQNHDQPKYIAAMGVITEELGLEVEGEAV
;
A
#
# COMPACT_ATOMS: atom_id res chain seq x y z
N MET A 1 -31.46 41.82 -49.67
CA MET A 1 -31.52 42.55 -48.38
C MET A 1 -30.39 42.05 -47.50
N PRO A 2 -29.47 42.93 -47.05
CA PRO A 2 -28.30 42.54 -46.30
C PRO A 2 -28.65 42.36 -44.82
N GLN A 3 -28.26 41.24 -44.22
CA GLN A 3 -28.34 41.04 -42.78
C GLN A 3 -27.11 41.67 -42.11
N GLN A 4 -27.38 42.60 -41.19
CA GLN A 4 -26.40 43.21 -40.30
C GLN A 4 -25.73 42.17 -39.39
N PRO A 5 -24.45 42.37 -39.01
CA PRO A 5 -23.77 41.49 -38.08
C PRO A 5 -24.29 41.67 -36.64
N PRO A 6 -24.40 40.60 -35.84
CA PRO A 6 -24.76 40.70 -34.43
C PRO A 6 -23.65 41.38 -33.62
N GLY A 7 -24.04 42.32 -32.77
CA GLY A 7 -23.17 43.24 -32.06
C GLY A 7 -22.14 42.59 -31.13
N MET A 8 -20.95 43.19 -31.10
CA MET A 8 -19.94 43.02 -30.05
C MET A 8 -20.55 43.25 -28.67
N MET A 9 -20.78 42.18 -27.91
CA MET A 9 -20.83 42.28 -26.45
C MET A 9 -19.40 42.50 -25.97
N MET A 10 -19.05 43.76 -25.64
CA MET A 10 -17.88 44.04 -24.82
C MET A 10 -18.06 43.39 -23.44
N THR A 11 -17.38 42.27 -23.21
CA THR A 11 -17.27 41.68 -21.88
C THR A 11 -16.54 42.66 -20.98
N ARG A 12 -17.30 43.30 -20.08
CA ARG A 12 -16.80 44.19 -19.03
C ARG A 12 -15.61 43.53 -18.31
N MET A 13 -14.47 44.21 -18.23
CA MET A 13 -13.35 43.77 -17.39
C MET A 13 -13.86 43.47 -15.96
N PRO A 14 -13.47 42.34 -15.34
CA PRO A 14 -13.79 42.08 -13.96
C PRO A 14 -13.12 43.15 -13.08
N ARG A 15 -13.93 43.83 -12.26
CA ARG A 15 -13.45 44.82 -11.29
C ARG A 15 -12.45 44.13 -10.34
N LEU A 16 -11.29 44.76 -10.13
CA LEU A 16 -10.32 44.37 -9.11
C LEU A 16 -11.03 44.21 -7.75
N PRO A 17 -10.78 43.13 -7.00
CA PRO A 17 -11.41 42.94 -5.70
C PRO A 17 -11.01 44.05 -4.73
N THR A 18 -12.00 44.55 -4.01
CA THR A 18 -11.90 45.62 -3.02
C THR A 18 -10.86 45.26 -1.95
N ARG A 19 -9.98 46.23 -1.68
CA ARG A 19 -8.86 46.19 -0.73
C ARG A 19 -9.28 45.68 0.65
N VAL A 20 -8.92 44.44 1.00
CA VAL A 20 -8.81 44.03 2.40
C VAL A 20 -7.38 44.32 2.84
N ARG A 21 -7.20 45.23 3.79
CA ARG A 21 -5.89 45.53 4.41
C ARG A 21 -5.54 44.40 5.37
N PRO A 22 -4.42 43.67 5.19
CA PRO A 22 -3.84 42.94 6.30
C PRO A 22 -3.22 43.96 7.26
N ALA A 23 -3.60 43.90 8.53
CA ALA A 23 -2.93 44.63 9.59
C ALA A 23 -1.59 43.95 9.87
N CYS A 24 -0.49 44.56 9.44
CA CYS A 24 0.83 44.29 9.98
C CYS A 24 1.54 45.64 10.14
N SER A 25 1.65 46.10 11.39
CA SER A 25 2.37 47.32 11.74
C SER A 25 3.84 46.97 11.97
N SER A 26 4.64 46.94 10.91
CA SER A 26 6.08 47.19 11.00
C SER A 26 6.38 48.40 10.11
N LYS A 27 6.96 49.45 10.70
CA LYS A 27 7.42 50.65 10.00
C LYS A 27 8.81 50.45 9.37
N GLU A 28 9.13 49.22 8.96
CA GLU A 28 10.32 48.98 8.16
C GLU A 28 9.91 49.06 6.67
N PRO A 29 10.59 49.88 5.86
CA PRO A 29 10.32 49.94 4.44
C PRO A 29 10.57 48.57 3.83
N ASP A 30 9.59 48.05 3.08
CA ASP A 30 9.72 46.80 2.33
C ASP A 30 10.91 46.92 1.37
N GLY A 31 12.07 46.38 1.77
CA GLY A 31 13.30 46.46 0.98
C GLY A 31 13.18 45.79 -0.39
N LEU A 32 12.22 44.87 -0.55
CA LEU A 32 11.93 44.23 -1.84
C LEU A 32 11.17 45.16 -2.77
N ALA A 33 10.47 46.19 -2.26
CA ALA A 33 9.81 47.21 -3.07
C ALA A 33 10.80 48.17 -3.76
N LEU A 34 12.08 48.15 -3.38
CA LEU A 34 13.15 48.89 -4.07
C LEU A 34 13.68 48.14 -5.30
N LEU A 35 13.36 46.85 -5.44
CA LEU A 35 13.80 46.05 -6.58
C LEU A 35 12.90 46.32 -7.80
N PRO A 36 13.49 46.43 -9.01
CA PRO A 36 12.74 46.37 -10.25
C PRO A 36 11.86 45.11 -10.34
N GLU A 37 10.75 45.23 -11.05
CA GLU A 37 9.79 44.13 -11.25
C GLU A 37 10.49 42.90 -11.86
N GLU A 38 11.42 43.11 -12.78
CA GLU A 38 12.18 42.07 -13.46
C GLU A 38 13.02 41.26 -12.47
N LEU A 39 13.61 41.92 -11.46
CA LEU A 39 14.35 41.23 -10.41
C LEU A 39 13.42 40.48 -9.46
N CYS A 40 12.24 41.01 -9.17
CA CYS A 40 11.24 40.29 -8.37
C CYS A 40 10.73 39.03 -9.09
N ILE A 41 10.49 39.12 -10.39
CA ILE A 41 10.12 37.97 -11.24
C ILE A 41 11.27 36.97 -11.30
N ALA A 42 12.50 37.43 -11.52
CA ALA A 42 13.69 36.58 -11.53
C ALA A 42 13.81 35.83 -10.21
N ILE A 43 13.83 36.53 -9.05
CA ILE A 43 13.86 35.91 -7.72
C ILE A 43 12.75 34.87 -7.58
N ALA A 44 11.52 35.19 -8.00
CA ALA A 44 10.41 34.26 -7.93
C ALA A 44 10.64 32.98 -8.76
N THR A 45 11.33 33.03 -9.90
CA THR A 45 11.68 31.82 -10.69
C THR A 45 12.63 30.86 -9.96
N PHE A 46 13.40 31.35 -8.99
CA PHE A 46 14.27 30.51 -8.14
C PHE A 46 13.55 29.91 -6.92
N LEU A 47 12.35 30.37 -6.58
CA LEU A 47 11.59 29.86 -5.44
C LEU A 47 10.65 28.73 -5.86
N PRO A 48 10.32 27.77 -4.97
CA PRO A 48 9.17 26.89 -5.17
C PRO A 48 7.89 27.70 -5.39
N THR A 49 6.96 27.24 -6.23
CA THR A 49 5.74 28.04 -6.53
C THR A 49 4.95 28.41 -5.28
N ALA A 50 4.88 27.51 -4.29
CA ALA A 50 4.19 27.80 -3.03
C ALA A 50 4.80 29.03 -2.33
N ASP A 51 6.12 29.15 -2.31
CA ASP A 51 6.82 30.24 -1.64
C ASP A 51 6.78 31.53 -2.45
N ALA A 52 6.88 31.44 -3.78
CA ALA A 52 6.66 32.59 -4.66
C ALA A 52 5.24 33.16 -4.51
N LEU A 53 4.22 32.30 -4.33
CA LEU A 53 2.85 32.75 -4.08
C LEU A 53 2.66 33.32 -2.67
N ARG A 54 3.34 32.77 -1.66
CA ARG A 54 3.36 33.32 -0.28
C ARG A 54 4.08 34.66 -0.22
N ALA A 55 5.14 34.86 -0.99
CA ALA A 55 5.87 36.14 -1.06
C ALA A 55 4.95 37.30 -1.47
N ARG A 56 3.91 37.05 -2.28
CA ARG A 56 2.88 38.05 -2.64
C ARG A 56 2.02 38.51 -1.46
N LEU A 57 1.86 37.64 -0.46
CA LEU A 57 1.14 37.96 0.76
C LEU A 57 2.02 38.77 1.71
N ALA A 58 3.34 38.55 1.66
CA ALA A 58 4.33 39.23 2.48
C ALA A 58 4.77 40.60 1.93
N SER A 59 4.92 40.73 0.60
CA SER A 59 5.38 41.94 -0.08
C SER A 59 4.56 42.23 -1.34
N ARG A 60 4.28 43.52 -1.56
CA ARG A 60 3.60 43.98 -2.78
C ARG A 60 4.49 43.94 -4.01
N ALA A 61 5.81 43.98 -3.85
CA ALA A 61 6.77 43.90 -4.95
C ALA A 61 6.61 42.61 -5.77
N PHE A 62 6.14 41.53 -5.12
CA PHE A 62 5.92 40.23 -5.75
C PHE A 62 4.55 40.10 -6.44
N TRP A 63 3.64 41.08 -6.34
CA TRP A 63 2.32 40.98 -6.98
C TRP A 63 2.34 40.68 -8.49
N PRO A 64 3.22 41.29 -9.29
CA PRO A 64 3.28 41.05 -10.74
C PRO A 64 3.65 39.60 -11.11
N VAL A 65 4.37 38.89 -10.23
CA VAL A 65 4.77 37.48 -10.43
C VAL A 65 3.61 36.60 -10.83
N PHE A 66 2.42 36.82 -10.25
CA PHE A 66 1.24 36.01 -10.54
C PHE A 66 0.70 36.14 -11.97
N TYR A 67 0.96 37.27 -12.62
CA TYR A 67 0.55 37.55 -13.98
C TYR A 67 1.68 37.34 -15.00
N SER A 68 2.92 37.13 -14.52
CA SER A 68 4.08 36.89 -15.37
C SER A 68 4.02 35.53 -16.04
N GLN A 69 3.90 35.51 -17.37
CA GLN A 69 3.98 34.28 -18.17
C GLN A 69 5.37 33.66 -18.10
N GLN A 70 6.43 34.47 -17.94
CA GLN A 70 7.79 33.98 -17.75
C GLN A 70 7.94 33.16 -16.46
N PHE A 71 7.35 33.62 -15.36
CA PHE A 71 7.34 32.86 -14.10
C PHE A 71 6.61 31.53 -14.22
N TRP A 72 5.46 31.51 -14.90
CA TRP A 72 4.69 30.27 -15.06
C TRP A 72 5.37 29.30 -16.05
N ALA A 73 6.00 29.81 -17.11
CA ALA A 73 6.78 29.02 -18.05
C ALA A 73 8.00 28.37 -17.38
N SER A 74 8.67 29.07 -16.46
CA SER A 74 9.87 28.55 -15.77
C SER A 74 9.60 27.26 -14.99
N ARG A 75 8.33 26.98 -14.64
CA ARG A 75 7.94 25.75 -13.93
C ARG A 75 7.98 24.50 -14.78
N PHE A 76 7.93 24.65 -16.10
CA PHE A 76 7.92 23.53 -17.03
C PHE A 76 9.31 23.18 -17.56
N VAL A 77 10.28 24.10 -17.49
CA VAL A 77 11.66 23.89 -17.97
C VAL A 77 12.42 23.01 -16.97
N PRO A 78 13.36 22.13 -17.40
CA PRO A 78 14.15 21.32 -16.49
C PRO A 78 14.90 22.20 -15.48
N SER A 79 15.06 21.72 -14.25
CA SER A 79 15.74 22.46 -13.20
C SER A 79 17.17 22.75 -13.62
N THR A 80 17.53 24.02 -13.68
CA THR A 80 18.91 24.47 -13.87
C THR A 80 19.43 24.96 -12.51
N PRO A 81 20.74 25.22 -12.35
CA PRO A 81 21.23 25.97 -11.19
C PRO A 81 20.53 27.31 -11.00
N LEU A 82 19.81 27.79 -12.03
CA LEU A 82 19.13 29.07 -12.07
C LEU A 82 17.59 28.98 -11.97
N SER A 83 16.99 27.80 -11.78
CA SER A 83 15.53 27.67 -11.71
C SER A 83 15.06 26.38 -11.03
N ILE A 84 13.98 26.47 -10.25
CA ILE A 84 13.30 25.29 -9.68
C ILE A 84 12.17 24.85 -10.63
N ALA A 85 12.23 23.58 -11.04
CA ALA A 85 11.23 22.99 -11.92
C ALA A 85 10.17 22.21 -11.15
N ASP A 86 8.93 22.70 -11.15
CA ASP A 86 7.80 21.99 -10.53
C ASP A 86 7.21 20.92 -11.48
N ARG A 87 7.35 21.13 -12.78
CA ARG A 87 6.62 20.43 -13.85
C ARG A 87 7.50 20.03 -15.03
N ALA A 88 8.82 19.86 -14.82
CA ALA A 88 9.76 19.38 -15.85
C ALA A 88 9.35 18.05 -16.51
N TRP A 89 8.52 17.27 -15.81
CA TRP A 89 7.95 16.00 -16.27
C TRP A 89 6.91 16.14 -17.39
N PHE A 90 6.43 17.34 -17.68
CA PHE A 90 5.48 17.61 -18.75
C PHE A 90 6.22 18.00 -20.02
N PHE A 91 6.69 16.99 -20.76
CA PHE A 91 7.64 17.20 -21.86
C PHE A 91 7.08 18.01 -23.02
N GLU A 92 5.77 17.93 -23.23
CA GLU A 92 5.06 18.63 -24.28
C GLU A 92 5.22 20.15 -24.15
N ALA A 93 5.42 20.68 -22.93
CA ALA A 93 5.71 22.09 -22.69
C ALA A 93 7.13 22.53 -23.08
N HIS A 94 8.09 21.61 -23.23
CA HIS A 94 9.47 22.00 -23.62
C HIS A 94 9.54 22.41 -25.09
N HIS A 95 8.63 21.88 -25.91
CA HIS A 95 8.68 22.02 -27.37
C HIS A 95 7.46 22.74 -27.95
N ALA A 96 6.41 22.97 -27.16
CA ALA A 96 5.21 23.66 -27.60
C ALA A 96 4.80 24.78 -26.64
N GLN A 97 4.35 25.90 -27.22
CA GLN A 97 3.68 26.95 -26.45
C GLN A 97 2.30 26.46 -25.99
N PRO A 98 1.85 26.81 -24.78
CA PRO A 98 0.52 26.47 -24.32
C PRO A 98 -0.55 27.12 -25.22
N PRO A 99 -1.78 26.57 -25.24
CA PRO A 99 -2.90 27.21 -25.92
C PRO A 99 -3.03 28.68 -25.50
N HIS A 100 -3.07 29.59 -26.48
CA HIS A 100 -3.11 31.05 -26.28
C HIS A 100 -1.92 31.68 -25.52
N GLY A 101 -0.81 30.96 -25.33
CA GLY A 101 0.36 31.46 -24.62
C GLY A 101 0.16 31.61 -23.10
N ASP A 102 -0.90 31.02 -22.52
CA ASP A 102 -1.18 31.10 -21.09
C ASP A 102 -0.60 29.90 -20.30
N TRP A 103 0.64 30.06 -19.87
CA TRP A 103 1.36 29.12 -19.00
C TRP A 103 0.70 28.92 -17.65
N ARG A 104 0.02 29.95 -17.12
CA ARG A 104 -0.72 29.83 -15.86
C ARG A 104 -1.91 28.90 -16.00
N TRP A 105 -2.62 28.99 -17.12
CA TRP A 105 -3.71 28.07 -17.43
C TRP A 105 -3.21 26.64 -17.50
N LEU A 106 -2.09 26.42 -18.20
CA LEU A 106 -1.47 25.09 -18.30
C LEU A 106 -1.04 24.57 -16.91
N TYR A 107 -0.45 25.43 -16.07
CA TYR A 107 -0.06 25.08 -14.71
C TYR A 107 -1.26 24.62 -13.86
N ARG A 108 -2.42 25.25 -14.01
CA ARG A 108 -3.65 24.83 -13.29
C ARG A 108 -4.16 23.48 -13.80
N ARG A 109 -4.16 23.27 -15.11
CA ARG A 109 -4.61 22.02 -15.76
C ARG A 109 -3.70 20.83 -15.51
N THR A 110 -2.45 21.09 -15.14
CA THR A 110 -1.46 20.07 -14.78
C THR A 110 -1.33 19.90 -13.26
N SER A 111 -2.16 20.57 -12.45
CA SER A 111 -2.21 20.34 -11.00
C SER A 111 -2.59 18.90 -10.68
N ASP A 112 -2.19 18.40 -9.50
CA ASP A 112 -2.42 17.01 -9.09
C ASP A 112 -3.90 16.59 -9.23
N ALA A 113 -4.83 17.51 -8.97
CA ALA A 113 -6.27 17.28 -9.10
C ALA A 113 -6.76 17.09 -10.54
N SER A 114 -5.98 17.49 -11.55
CA SER A 114 -6.35 17.46 -12.97
C SER A 114 -5.50 16.49 -13.81
N LEU A 115 -4.53 15.81 -13.18
CA LEU A 115 -3.63 14.90 -13.89
C LEU A 115 -4.27 13.56 -14.21
N ARG A 116 -4.23 13.18 -15.49
CA ARG A 116 -4.53 11.81 -15.96
C ARG A 116 -3.41 10.86 -15.56
N GLY A 117 -3.73 9.57 -15.44
CA GLY A 117 -2.82 8.56 -14.86
C GLY A 117 -1.44 8.47 -15.53
N SER A 118 -1.34 8.63 -16.85
CA SER A 118 -0.05 8.60 -17.57
C SER A 118 0.87 9.78 -17.22
N LEU A 119 0.32 11.00 -17.16
CA LEU A 119 1.07 12.20 -16.78
C LEU A 119 1.46 12.18 -15.30
N ARG A 120 0.60 11.64 -14.44
CA ARG A 120 0.93 11.47 -13.02
C ARG A 120 2.03 10.42 -12.81
N ASN A 121 2.04 9.34 -13.58
CA ASN A 121 3.15 8.38 -13.54
C ASN A 121 4.47 9.02 -14.01
N ARG A 122 4.43 9.88 -15.03
CA ARG A 122 5.61 10.67 -15.45
C ARG A 122 6.07 11.62 -14.35
N GLN A 123 5.15 12.39 -13.74
CA GLN A 123 5.45 13.24 -12.58
C GLN A 123 6.17 12.44 -11.52
N ARG A 124 5.56 11.35 -11.05
CA ARG A 124 6.11 10.45 -10.04
C ARG A 124 7.54 10.00 -10.35
N ILE A 125 7.82 9.56 -11.58
CA ILE A 125 9.15 9.06 -11.99
C ILE A 125 10.16 10.21 -12.07
N LEU A 126 9.76 11.35 -12.62
CA LEU A 126 10.66 12.45 -12.96
C LEU A 126 10.84 13.47 -11.82
N THR A 127 9.97 13.46 -10.81
CA THR A 127 10.15 14.19 -9.55
C THR A 127 11.01 13.41 -8.55
N LEU A 128 11.44 12.19 -8.87
CA LEU A 128 12.46 11.53 -8.06
C LEU A 128 13.69 12.43 -8.02
N PRO A 129 14.41 12.51 -6.89
CA PRO A 129 15.69 13.16 -6.84
C PRO A 129 16.68 12.34 -7.69
N TRP A 130 16.68 12.54 -9.00
CA TRP A 130 17.63 11.92 -9.94
C TRP A 130 19.08 12.25 -9.57
N ASN A 131 19.29 13.33 -8.82
CA ASN A 131 20.60 13.67 -8.25
C ASN A 131 21.09 12.67 -7.19
N GLU A 132 20.21 11.83 -6.63
CA GLU A 132 20.58 10.73 -5.72
C GLU A 132 20.76 9.38 -6.43
N LEU A 133 20.29 9.25 -7.67
CA LEU A 133 20.53 8.08 -8.51
C LEU A 133 21.76 8.38 -9.38
N PRO A 134 22.89 7.66 -9.24
CA PRO A 134 24.04 7.90 -10.07
C PRO A 134 23.66 7.80 -11.56
N PRO A 135 24.20 8.69 -12.41
CA PRO A 135 23.89 8.71 -13.85
C PRO A 135 24.30 7.41 -14.57
N THR A 136 25.08 6.58 -13.90
CA THR A 136 25.43 5.24 -14.33
C THR A 136 24.49 4.22 -13.69
N LEU A 137 23.48 3.78 -14.44
CA LEU A 137 23.09 2.37 -14.37
C LEU A 137 24.36 1.60 -14.72
N PRO A 138 24.92 0.75 -13.84
CA PRO A 138 26.06 -0.08 -14.22
C PRO A 138 25.65 -0.87 -15.46
N ASP A 139 26.35 -0.64 -16.57
CA ASP A 139 26.21 -1.35 -17.85
C ASP A 139 26.58 -2.84 -17.72
N VAL A 140 27.05 -3.24 -16.53
CA VAL A 140 27.32 -4.62 -16.15
C VAL A 140 26.00 -5.30 -15.73
N TRP A 141 25.11 -5.45 -16.70
CA TRP A 141 23.95 -6.34 -16.60
C TRP A 141 24.41 -7.75 -16.91
N SER A 142 24.80 -8.52 -15.90
CA SER A 142 25.17 -9.92 -16.07
C SER A 142 23.94 -10.78 -16.36
N SER A 143 23.51 -10.82 -17.62
CA SER A 143 22.44 -11.69 -18.13
C SER A 143 23.00 -13.08 -18.45
N ASN A 144 23.42 -13.82 -17.42
CA ASN A 144 23.89 -15.21 -17.58
C ASN A 144 22.99 -16.23 -16.87
N ALA A 145 21.71 -15.91 -16.66
CA ALA A 145 20.75 -16.91 -16.24
C ALA A 145 20.11 -17.54 -17.49
N SER A 146 20.49 -18.78 -17.79
CA SER A 146 19.65 -19.68 -18.61
C SER A 146 18.24 -19.69 -18.02
N ALA A 147 17.21 -19.71 -18.88
CA ALA A 147 15.80 -19.67 -18.48
C ALA A 147 15.55 -20.57 -17.25
N LEU A 148 15.36 -19.93 -16.09
CA LEU A 148 15.08 -20.63 -14.84
C LEU A 148 13.66 -21.18 -14.93
N ASP A 149 13.50 -22.46 -14.58
CA ASP A 149 12.26 -23.20 -14.76
C ASP A 149 11.11 -22.60 -13.94
N ALA A 150 10.01 -22.25 -14.62
CA ALA A 150 8.85 -21.64 -13.98
C ALA A 150 8.22 -22.56 -12.92
N GLU A 151 8.31 -23.88 -13.10
CA GLU A 151 7.75 -24.86 -12.16
C GLU A 151 8.46 -24.87 -10.80
N ARG A 152 9.67 -24.31 -10.69
CA ARG A 152 10.46 -24.26 -9.43
C ARG A 152 10.46 -22.88 -8.78
N SER A 153 9.62 -21.99 -9.27
CA SER A 153 9.63 -20.59 -8.93
C SER A 153 8.47 -20.21 -8.00
N VAL A 154 8.72 -19.27 -7.09
CA VAL A 154 7.67 -18.67 -6.25
C VAL A 154 7.82 -17.16 -6.28
N ARG A 155 6.70 -16.44 -6.44
CA ARG A 155 6.70 -14.99 -6.68
C ARG A 155 5.93 -14.21 -5.61
N ALA A 156 6.51 -13.09 -5.17
CA ALA A 156 5.85 -12.04 -4.41
C ALA A 156 5.89 -10.73 -5.21
N HIS A 157 4.76 -10.04 -5.30
CA HIS A 157 4.65 -8.79 -6.06
C HIS A 157 3.57 -7.89 -5.48
N GLY A 158 3.67 -6.58 -5.73
CA GLY A 158 2.57 -5.63 -5.54
C GLY A 158 1.50 -5.80 -6.61
N ILE A 159 0.64 -4.83 -6.83
CA ILE A 159 -0.35 -4.93 -7.90
C ILE A 159 0.32 -4.67 -9.24
N ILE A 160 0.19 -5.61 -10.16
CA ILE A 160 0.74 -5.51 -11.51
C ILE A 160 -0.42 -5.28 -12.47
N CYS A 161 -0.46 -4.09 -13.10
CA CYS A 161 -1.47 -3.76 -14.10
C CYS A 161 -1.03 -4.33 -15.47
N HIS A 162 -1.83 -5.23 -16.04
CA HIS A 162 -1.59 -5.75 -17.39
C HIS A 162 -2.24 -4.81 -18.43
N ALA A 163 -1.44 -4.35 -19.39
CA ALA A 163 -1.81 -3.29 -20.34
C ALA A 163 -2.95 -3.61 -21.32
N ALA A 164 -3.60 -4.78 -21.23
CA ALA A 164 -4.46 -5.30 -22.30
C ALA A 164 -5.97 -5.06 -22.11
N ARG A 165 -6.44 -4.53 -20.97
CA ARG A 165 -7.89 -4.38 -20.75
C ARG A 165 -8.41 -3.09 -20.15
N ASP A 166 -7.55 -2.23 -19.60
CA ASP A 166 -8.03 -1.03 -18.92
C ASP A 166 -7.34 0.23 -19.41
N GLU A 167 -7.99 0.93 -20.34
CA GLU A 167 -7.61 2.28 -20.73
C GLU A 167 -7.95 3.32 -19.65
N ASP A 168 -8.67 2.93 -18.58
CA ASP A 168 -9.18 3.88 -17.58
C ASP A 168 -9.10 3.41 -16.11
N HIS A 169 -8.61 2.19 -15.81
CA HIS A 169 -8.42 1.80 -14.42
C HIS A 169 -7.14 2.41 -13.84
N ASP A 170 -7.33 3.00 -12.67
CA ASP A 170 -6.38 3.76 -11.90
C ASP A 170 -4.97 3.13 -11.87
N ILE A 171 -4.05 3.69 -12.67
CA ILE A 171 -2.58 3.54 -12.52
C ILE A 171 -2.14 3.87 -11.07
N HIS A 172 -3.03 4.48 -10.28
CA HIS A 172 -2.89 4.79 -8.87
C HIS A 172 -2.88 3.56 -7.94
N LEU A 173 -3.52 2.44 -8.31
CA LEU A 173 -3.64 1.27 -7.45
C LEU A 173 -2.45 0.30 -7.53
N GLY A 174 -1.67 0.34 -8.62
CA GLY A 174 -0.61 -0.63 -8.88
C GLY A 174 0.57 -0.10 -9.66
N CYS A 175 1.34 -1.00 -10.25
CA CYS A 175 2.53 -0.72 -11.05
C CYS A 175 2.48 -1.49 -12.37
N ARG A 176 3.13 -0.97 -13.41
CA ARG A 176 3.30 -1.69 -14.66
C ARG A 176 4.65 -2.42 -14.63
N LEU A 177 4.62 -3.74 -14.76
CA LEU A 177 5.85 -4.51 -14.95
C LEU A 177 6.40 -4.22 -16.35
N PHE A 178 7.53 -3.51 -16.43
CA PHE A 178 8.18 -3.17 -17.70
C PHE A 178 9.25 -4.18 -18.10
N GLN A 179 10.03 -4.63 -17.12
CA GLN A 179 11.16 -5.51 -17.36
C GLN A 179 11.34 -6.48 -16.20
N THR A 180 11.68 -7.72 -16.52
CA THR A 180 12.12 -8.74 -15.55
C THR A 180 13.57 -9.10 -15.86
N ARG A 181 14.39 -9.24 -14.82
CA ARG A 181 15.79 -9.63 -14.91
C ARG A 181 16.05 -10.85 -14.04
N SER A 182 16.78 -11.81 -14.59
CA SER A 182 17.08 -13.07 -13.93
C SER A 182 18.57 -13.16 -13.60
N ILE A 183 18.91 -13.65 -12.41
CA ILE A 183 20.30 -13.94 -12.01
C ILE A 183 20.38 -15.30 -11.33
N ALA A 184 21.53 -15.95 -11.46
CA ALA A 184 21.92 -17.05 -10.58
C ALA A 184 22.52 -16.48 -9.29
N ILE A 185 22.23 -17.13 -8.15
CA ILE A 185 22.85 -16.78 -6.88
C ILE A 185 24.20 -17.51 -6.78
N PRO A 186 25.32 -16.80 -6.60
CA PRO A 186 26.63 -17.45 -6.46
C PRO A 186 26.70 -18.32 -5.21
N ASP A 187 27.31 -19.51 -5.32
CA ASP A 187 27.58 -20.38 -4.16
C ASP A 187 28.52 -19.73 -3.13
N THR A 188 29.32 -18.76 -3.58
CA THR A 188 30.27 -18.00 -2.76
C THR A 188 29.70 -16.66 -2.28
N LEU A 189 28.37 -16.53 -2.20
CA LEU A 189 27.69 -15.33 -1.70
C LEU A 189 28.23 -14.97 -0.29
N ALA A 190 28.69 -13.73 -0.15
CA ALA A 190 29.24 -13.20 1.11
C ALA A 190 28.38 -12.07 1.69
N SER A 191 27.69 -11.31 0.85
CA SER A 191 26.76 -10.27 1.31
C SER A 191 25.70 -9.93 0.28
N LEU A 192 24.57 -9.42 0.79
CA LEU A 192 23.50 -8.83 0.00
C LEU A 192 23.29 -7.39 0.46
N SER A 193 23.09 -6.50 -0.50
CA SER A 193 22.73 -5.11 -0.24
C SER A 193 21.47 -4.72 -1.01
N VAL A 194 20.70 -3.82 -0.41
CA VAL A 194 19.52 -3.21 -1.00
C VAL A 194 19.77 -1.70 -1.10
N HIS A 195 19.38 -1.15 -2.24
CA HIS A 195 19.42 0.28 -2.53
C HIS A 195 18.02 0.84 -2.52
N THR A 196 17.81 1.93 -1.78
CA THR A 196 16.49 2.54 -1.64
C THR A 196 16.43 3.99 -2.10
N VAL A 197 15.22 4.47 -2.36
CA VAL A 197 14.92 5.88 -2.60
C VAL A 197 13.70 6.28 -1.79
N SER A 198 13.73 7.46 -1.19
CA SER A 198 12.58 8.01 -0.50
C SER A 198 11.67 8.74 -1.49
N SER A 199 10.39 8.37 -1.52
CA SER A 199 9.36 9.08 -2.27
C SER A 199 8.30 9.66 -1.33
N ASN A 200 7.41 10.49 -1.85
CA ASN A 200 6.22 10.94 -1.11
C ASN A 200 5.29 9.78 -0.67
N GLN A 201 5.47 8.57 -1.20
CA GLN A 201 4.76 7.35 -0.81
C GLN A 201 5.64 6.44 0.06
N GLY A 202 6.71 6.99 0.63
CA GLY A 202 7.72 6.35 1.47
C GLY A 202 8.85 5.67 0.68
N THR A 203 9.65 4.88 1.37
CA THR A 203 10.91 4.30 0.89
C THR A 203 10.71 3.08 -0.02
N GLU A 204 11.24 3.14 -1.24
CA GLU A 204 11.10 2.10 -2.26
C GLU A 204 12.46 1.46 -2.56
N ILE A 205 12.46 0.16 -2.90
CA ILE A 205 13.68 -0.53 -3.32
C ILE A 205 13.92 -0.30 -4.81
N VAL A 206 15.06 0.31 -5.16
CA VAL A 206 15.44 0.60 -6.55
C VAL A 206 16.43 -0.39 -7.14
N GLY A 207 17.13 -1.13 -6.28
CA GLY A 207 18.08 -2.14 -6.72
C GLY A 207 18.62 -3.01 -5.60
N MET A 208 19.33 -4.05 -6.00
CA MET A 208 19.99 -5.02 -5.13
C MET A 208 21.41 -5.27 -5.64
N SER A 209 22.32 -5.60 -4.73
CA SER A 209 23.66 -6.07 -5.09
C SER A 209 24.08 -7.27 -4.26
N PHE A 210 24.77 -8.21 -4.89
CA PHE A 210 25.23 -9.46 -4.32
C PHE A 210 26.73 -9.51 -4.46
N ALA A 211 27.46 -9.54 -3.35
CA ALA A 211 28.92 -9.64 -3.38
C ALA A 211 29.36 -11.05 -3.02
N THR A 212 30.31 -11.60 -3.79
CA THR A 212 30.94 -12.88 -3.53
C THR A 212 32.13 -12.73 -2.59
N ALA A 213 32.59 -13.84 -2.00
CA ALA A 213 33.80 -13.86 -1.18
C ALA A 213 35.07 -13.45 -1.94
N ALA A 214 35.07 -13.57 -3.27
CA ALA A 214 36.18 -13.13 -4.14
C ALA A 214 36.19 -11.61 -4.39
N GLY A 215 35.13 -10.90 -3.99
CA GLY A 215 34.97 -9.45 -4.18
C GLY A 215 34.14 -9.06 -5.42
N ASP A 216 33.74 -10.03 -6.25
CA ASP A 216 32.86 -9.76 -7.39
C ASP A 216 31.48 -9.33 -6.91
N THR A 217 30.88 -8.34 -7.57
CA THR A 217 29.55 -7.84 -7.22
C THR A 217 28.61 -7.88 -8.41
N ILE A 218 27.48 -8.56 -8.25
CA ILE A 218 26.38 -8.61 -9.21
C ILE A 218 25.37 -7.54 -8.82
N PHE A 219 24.97 -6.69 -9.78
CA PHE A 219 23.98 -5.62 -9.55
C PHE A 219 22.66 -5.93 -10.28
N LEU A 220 21.55 -5.59 -9.62
CA LEU A 220 20.20 -5.63 -10.16
C LEU A 220 19.51 -4.29 -9.93
N GLY A 221 19.14 -3.60 -11.00
CA GLY A 221 18.50 -2.29 -10.91
C GLY A 221 19.49 -1.16 -10.64
N SER A 222 19.01 -0.09 -10.00
CA SER A 222 19.81 1.11 -9.75
C SER A 222 20.59 1.02 -8.44
N SER A 223 21.87 1.40 -8.46
CA SER A 223 22.66 1.55 -7.24
C SER A 223 22.45 2.94 -6.66
N ASN A 224 21.98 3.08 -5.42
CA ASN A 224 22.07 4.34 -4.68
C ASN A 224 23.08 4.16 -3.53
N PRO A 225 24.30 4.72 -3.62
CA PRO A 225 25.30 4.60 -2.56
C PRO A 225 24.88 5.29 -1.26
N CYS A 226 24.15 6.40 -1.35
CA CYS A 226 23.73 7.21 -0.20
C CYS A 226 22.65 6.51 0.66
N SER A 227 21.92 5.57 0.07
CA SER A 227 20.84 4.82 0.72
C SER A 227 21.02 3.32 0.47
N LYS A 228 22.17 2.80 0.92
CA LYS A 228 22.54 1.39 0.85
C LYS A 228 22.46 0.75 2.23
N SER A 229 21.74 -0.36 2.33
CA SER A 229 21.74 -1.22 3.52
C SER A 229 22.26 -2.61 3.13
N SER A 230 23.13 -3.18 3.96
CA SER A 230 23.85 -4.43 3.64
C SER A 230 23.84 -5.42 4.79
N VAL A 231 23.79 -6.70 4.46
CA VAL A 231 23.89 -7.82 5.41
C VAL A 231 24.91 -8.83 4.91
N LYS A 232 25.67 -9.40 5.83
CA LYS A 232 26.56 -10.53 5.53
C LYS A 232 25.73 -11.81 5.51
N LEU A 233 25.97 -12.63 4.50
CA LEU A 233 25.25 -13.88 4.29
C LEU A 233 26.28 -14.95 3.94
N THR A 234 26.05 -16.18 4.40
CA THR A 234 26.80 -17.37 3.95
C THR A 234 25.92 -18.27 3.10
N GLN A 235 24.61 -18.25 3.32
CA GLN A 235 23.61 -19.03 2.60
C GLN A 235 22.30 -18.23 2.50
N LEU A 236 21.53 -18.50 1.46
CA LEU A 236 20.24 -17.87 1.21
C LEU A 236 19.17 -18.95 0.97
N TRP A 237 18.19 -18.98 1.87
CA TRP A 237 17.07 -19.94 1.85
C TRP A 237 15.74 -19.29 1.46
N GLY A 238 15.75 -17.96 1.31
CA GLY A 238 14.58 -17.22 0.88
C GLY A 238 14.53 -15.81 1.46
N PHE A 239 13.34 -15.21 1.35
CA PHE A 239 13.08 -13.86 1.84
C PHE A 239 11.76 -13.78 2.57
N SER A 240 11.75 -13.08 3.71
CA SER A 240 10.53 -12.41 4.17
C SER A 240 10.47 -11.06 3.48
N VAL A 241 9.29 -10.70 2.94
CA VAL A 241 9.14 -9.52 2.10
C VAL A 241 8.05 -8.62 2.67
N ALA A 242 8.34 -7.34 2.77
CA ALA A 242 7.34 -6.30 2.97
C ALA A 242 6.92 -5.75 1.60
N VAL A 243 5.65 -5.95 1.23
CA VAL A 243 5.11 -5.65 -0.09
C VAL A 243 3.94 -4.71 0.05
N GLY A 244 4.03 -3.55 -0.60
CA GLY A 244 2.91 -2.63 -0.76
C GLY A 244 2.20 -2.82 -2.10
N THR A 245 1.13 -2.06 -2.30
CA THR A 245 0.35 -2.04 -3.55
C THR A 245 1.21 -1.71 -4.76
N ARG A 246 2.27 -0.91 -4.56
CA ARG A 246 3.20 -0.48 -5.60
C ARG A 246 4.53 -1.23 -5.65
N GLY A 247 4.61 -2.44 -5.09
CA GLY A 247 5.83 -3.25 -5.13
C GLY A 247 6.54 -3.41 -3.80
N LEU A 248 7.83 -3.75 -3.86
CA LEU A 248 8.61 -4.15 -2.69
C LEU A 248 9.12 -2.96 -1.91
N ARG A 249 9.10 -3.08 -0.58
CA ARG A 249 9.40 -2.00 0.38
C ARG A 249 10.54 -2.34 1.31
N ALA A 250 10.60 -3.60 1.75
CA ALA A 250 11.71 -4.12 2.51
C ALA A 250 11.89 -5.62 2.29
N LEU A 251 13.10 -6.10 2.55
CA LEU A 251 13.47 -7.51 2.47
C LEU A 251 14.19 -7.94 3.74
N GLN A 252 13.93 -9.17 4.17
CA GLN A 252 14.66 -9.84 5.22
C GLN A 252 15.19 -11.16 4.65
N CYS A 253 16.49 -11.42 4.78
CA CYS A 253 17.09 -12.65 4.24
C CYS A 253 16.98 -13.77 5.26
N ILE A 254 16.63 -14.97 4.78
CA ILE A 254 16.63 -16.20 5.57
C ILE A 254 17.95 -16.93 5.34
N THR A 255 18.71 -17.16 6.40
CA THR A 255 20.09 -17.68 6.30
C THR A 255 20.26 -19.14 6.76
N GLY A 256 19.17 -19.81 7.13
CA GLY A 256 19.20 -21.21 7.57
C GLY A 256 17.98 -22.01 7.09
N ALA A 257 18.14 -23.34 7.06
CA ALA A 257 17.16 -24.28 6.51
C ALA A 257 15.80 -24.29 7.24
N ALA A 258 15.78 -23.98 8.53
CA ALA A 258 14.59 -23.96 9.37
C ALA A 258 13.99 -22.56 9.57
N ALA A 259 14.42 -21.56 8.79
CA ALA A 259 14.06 -20.15 8.97
C ALA A 259 14.37 -19.55 10.37
N GLU A 260 15.21 -20.22 11.16
CA GLU A 260 15.56 -19.81 12.53
C GLU A 260 16.46 -18.57 12.58
N SER A 261 17.23 -18.31 11.52
CA SER A 261 18.11 -17.15 11.43
C SER A 261 17.68 -16.24 10.30
N VAL A 262 17.31 -15.02 10.69
CA VAL A 262 16.84 -13.96 9.80
C VAL A 262 17.69 -12.71 10.00
N THR A 263 17.98 -12.00 8.91
CA THR A 263 18.73 -10.73 9.00
C THR A 263 17.85 -9.60 9.52
N PRO A 264 18.38 -8.41 9.82
CA PRO A 264 17.56 -7.20 9.92
C PRO A 264 16.83 -6.90 8.58
N TRP A 265 15.77 -6.10 8.66
CA TRP A 265 15.08 -5.61 7.46
C TRP A 265 15.97 -4.64 6.68
N LEU A 266 16.02 -4.84 5.37
CA LEU A 266 16.66 -3.98 4.39
C LEU A 266 15.58 -3.17 3.66
N GLY A 267 15.51 -1.87 3.90
CA GLY A 267 14.44 -0.99 3.43
C GLY A 267 13.48 -0.57 4.55
N SER A 268 12.23 -0.22 4.20
CA SER A 268 11.21 0.22 5.18
C SER A 268 10.03 -0.75 5.23
N PRO A 269 9.90 -1.57 6.30
CA PRO A 269 8.82 -2.54 6.47
C PRO A 269 7.58 -1.95 7.18
N ASP A 270 7.51 -0.63 7.32
CA ASP A 270 6.52 0.06 8.14
C ASP A 270 5.19 0.23 7.40
N ASP A 271 4.09 -0.03 8.12
CA ASP A 271 2.70 0.10 7.65
C ASP A 271 2.41 -0.58 6.30
N VAL A 272 3.09 -1.68 6.01
CA VAL A 272 2.91 -2.46 4.78
C VAL A 272 2.74 -3.95 5.07
N PRO A 273 1.94 -4.67 4.27
CA PRO A 273 1.79 -6.11 4.40
C PRO A 273 3.11 -6.88 4.24
N ARG A 274 3.20 -8.04 4.88
CA ARG A 274 4.38 -8.90 4.95
C ARG A 274 4.05 -10.31 4.50
N THR A 275 5.02 -11.02 3.92
CA THR A 275 4.84 -12.40 3.48
C THR A 275 6.13 -13.19 3.59
N GLU A 276 6.00 -14.48 3.94
CA GLU A 276 7.07 -15.48 3.93
C GLU A 276 6.96 -16.42 2.71
N ARG A 277 6.16 -16.05 1.71
CA ARG A 277 5.96 -16.85 0.49
C ARG A 277 7.27 -17.20 -0.22
N LEU A 278 8.29 -16.34 -0.10
CA LEU A 278 9.61 -16.56 -0.71
C LEU A 278 10.58 -17.33 0.18
N VAL A 279 10.15 -17.83 1.34
CA VAL A 279 10.92 -18.73 2.20
C VAL A 279 10.79 -20.16 1.67
N ARG A 280 11.92 -20.85 1.51
CA ARG A 280 11.99 -22.19 0.93
C ARG A 280 12.70 -23.16 1.89
N ARG A 281 12.38 -24.44 1.71
CA ARG A 281 13.04 -25.56 2.39
C ARG A 281 14.33 -25.99 1.70
N ASP A 282 14.67 -25.37 0.58
CA ASP A 282 15.86 -25.64 -0.23
C ASP A 282 16.57 -24.30 -0.52
N ARG A 283 17.85 -24.37 -0.87
CA ARG A 283 18.65 -23.19 -1.18
C ARG A 283 18.13 -22.47 -2.41
N VAL A 284 18.20 -21.14 -2.35
CA VAL A 284 17.88 -20.28 -3.48
C VAL A 284 19.03 -20.32 -4.48
N VAL A 285 18.74 -20.77 -5.70
CA VAL A 285 19.72 -20.88 -6.80
C VAL A 285 19.65 -19.71 -7.78
N GLY A 286 18.54 -18.98 -7.79
CA GLY A 286 18.35 -17.86 -8.70
C GLY A 286 17.18 -16.97 -8.33
N LEU A 287 17.16 -15.78 -8.91
CA LEU A 287 16.14 -14.76 -8.68
C LEU A 287 15.66 -14.17 -10.00
N ASP A 288 14.36 -13.90 -10.10
CA ASP A 288 13.83 -12.94 -11.07
C ASP A 288 13.33 -11.69 -10.37
N VAL A 289 13.79 -10.53 -10.83
CA VAL A 289 13.42 -9.23 -10.30
C VAL A 289 12.71 -8.43 -11.37
N GLY A 290 11.47 -8.03 -11.09
CA GLY A 290 10.65 -7.24 -11.97
C GLY A 290 10.62 -5.77 -11.58
N PHE A 291 10.70 -4.89 -12.58
CA PHE A 291 10.83 -3.45 -12.42
C PHE A 291 9.69 -2.68 -13.09
N ASP A 292 9.27 -1.57 -12.49
CA ASP A 292 8.33 -0.60 -13.06
C ASP A 292 9.01 0.65 -13.67
N ALA A 293 10.18 0.40 -14.26
CA ALA A 293 11.17 1.34 -14.80
C ALA A 293 12.31 1.70 -13.82
N TYR A 294 12.03 2.06 -12.57
CA TYR A 294 13.10 2.47 -11.63
C TYR A 294 13.15 1.69 -10.31
N LYS A 295 12.06 1.03 -9.90
CA LYS A 295 12.01 0.27 -8.64
C LYS A 295 11.56 -1.17 -8.83
N ILE A 296 11.82 -1.98 -7.82
CA ILE A 296 11.45 -3.39 -7.77
C ILE A 296 9.98 -3.53 -7.38
N VAL A 297 9.21 -4.19 -8.24
CA VAL A 297 7.77 -4.44 -8.06
C VAL A 297 7.40 -5.90 -7.93
N SER A 298 8.29 -6.81 -8.34
CA SER A 298 8.15 -8.24 -8.11
C SER A 298 9.50 -8.91 -7.84
N LEU A 299 9.48 -9.92 -6.98
CA LEU A 299 10.62 -10.79 -6.73
C LEU A 299 10.16 -12.24 -6.83
N THR A 300 10.89 -13.03 -7.61
CA THR A 300 10.68 -14.47 -7.77
C THR A 300 11.93 -15.20 -7.30
N VAL A 301 11.75 -16.26 -6.54
CA VAL A 301 12.82 -17.13 -6.02
C VAL A 301 12.76 -18.48 -6.72
N HIS A 302 13.92 -18.95 -7.21
CA HIS A 302 14.11 -20.25 -7.83
C HIS A 302 14.91 -21.18 -6.91
N THR A 303 14.51 -22.45 -6.85
CA THR A 303 15.19 -23.49 -6.06
C THR A 303 15.71 -24.62 -6.94
N GLN A 304 16.65 -25.40 -6.41
CA GLN A 304 17.26 -26.52 -7.14
C GLN A 304 16.26 -27.67 -7.29
N SER A 305 15.62 -28.09 -6.20
CA SER A 305 14.56 -29.09 -6.24
C SER A 305 13.20 -28.44 -6.54
N PRO A 306 12.33 -29.07 -7.36
CA PRO A 306 10.90 -28.76 -7.29
C PRO A 306 10.44 -29.02 -5.85
N ASP A 307 9.64 -28.11 -5.32
CA ASP A 307 9.00 -28.33 -4.02
C ASP A 307 7.92 -29.40 -4.25
N PRO A 308 8.03 -30.61 -3.66
CA PRO A 308 7.00 -31.63 -3.83
C PRO A 308 5.64 -31.14 -3.28
N CYS A 309 5.66 -30.13 -2.40
CA CYS A 309 4.48 -29.38 -2.01
C CYS A 309 4.22 -28.26 -3.03
N GLN A 310 3.26 -28.48 -3.93
CA GLN A 310 2.74 -27.43 -4.82
C GLN A 310 2.33 -26.20 -3.99
N GLN A 311 2.44 -24.98 -4.55
CA GLN A 311 2.12 -23.72 -3.85
C GLN A 311 0.75 -23.72 -3.13
N HIS A 312 -0.20 -24.54 -3.61
CA HIS A 312 -1.54 -24.74 -3.03
C HIS A 312 -1.55 -25.54 -1.71
N GLN A 313 -0.54 -26.38 -1.45
CA GLN A 313 -0.45 -27.20 -0.23
C GLN A 313 0.16 -26.47 0.98
N ARG A 314 0.70 -25.26 0.79
CA ARG A 314 1.19 -24.46 1.92
C ARG A 314 0.03 -23.75 2.62
N ASP A 315 0.11 -23.72 3.95
CA ASP A 315 -0.81 -22.99 4.81
C ASP A 315 -0.86 -21.50 4.46
N LEU A 316 -1.98 -20.83 4.76
CA LEU A 316 -2.17 -19.39 4.55
C LEU A 316 -1.10 -18.58 5.27
N ARG A 317 -0.65 -19.02 6.45
CA ARG A 317 0.44 -18.35 7.17
C ARG A 317 1.70 -18.19 6.31
N GLU A 318 2.08 -19.22 5.55
CA GLU A 318 3.32 -19.25 4.77
C GLU A 318 3.14 -18.70 3.35
N SER A 319 1.94 -18.77 2.79
CA SER A 319 1.67 -18.45 1.38
C SER A 319 0.93 -17.13 1.17
N ALA A 320 0.12 -16.67 2.12
CA ALA A 320 -0.61 -15.42 1.98
C ALA A 320 0.27 -14.19 2.29
N ILE A 321 -0.27 -13.02 1.97
CA ILE A 321 0.31 -11.73 2.36
C ILE A 321 -0.51 -11.24 3.56
N TRP A 322 0.15 -10.83 4.64
CA TRP A 322 -0.50 -10.51 5.92
C TRP A 322 -0.25 -9.08 6.37
N TYR A 323 -1.25 -8.44 6.96
CA TYR A 323 -1.16 -7.12 7.55
C TYR A 323 -1.68 -7.11 9.00
N PRO A 324 -1.03 -6.39 9.93
CA PRO A 324 0.23 -5.66 9.74
C PRO A 324 1.46 -6.58 9.68
N THR A 325 1.32 -7.78 10.23
CA THR A 325 2.37 -8.80 10.35
C THR A 325 1.78 -10.19 10.13
N ILE A 326 2.62 -11.20 9.93
CA ILE A 326 2.19 -12.59 9.83
C ILE A 326 1.72 -13.05 11.22
N PRO A 327 0.53 -13.67 11.34
CA PRO A 327 0.04 -14.19 12.62
C PRO A 327 1.05 -15.19 13.23
N PRO A 328 1.38 -15.05 14.53
CA PRO A 328 2.29 -15.97 15.21
C PRO A 328 1.90 -17.45 15.08
N ARG A 329 2.89 -18.35 15.15
CA ARG A 329 2.70 -19.80 14.96
C ARG A 329 1.87 -20.46 16.06
N GLN A 330 1.84 -19.89 17.26
CA GLN A 330 1.03 -20.38 18.38
C GLN A 330 -0.49 -20.15 18.21
N LEU A 331 -0.89 -19.30 17.27
CA LEU A 331 -2.30 -19.04 17.00
C LEU A 331 -2.82 -20.05 15.98
N TYR A 332 -3.99 -20.64 16.18
CA TYR A 332 -4.59 -21.54 15.19
C TYR A 332 -5.51 -20.76 14.25
N LEU A 333 -5.27 -20.84 12.94
CA LEU A 333 -5.97 -20.03 11.94
C LEU A 333 -7.23 -20.70 11.38
N ASN A 334 -7.57 -21.94 11.77
CA ASN A 334 -8.78 -22.63 11.30
C ASN A 334 -8.99 -22.52 9.77
N GLU A 335 -7.91 -22.73 9.00
CA GLU A 335 -7.85 -22.33 7.58
C GLU A 335 -8.85 -23.07 6.69
N GLU A 336 -9.27 -24.27 7.09
CA GLU A 336 -10.28 -25.10 6.41
C GLU A 336 -11.65 -24.41 6.33
N SER A 337 -11.96 -23.56 7.32
CA SER A 337 -13.22 -22.81 7.37
C SER A 337 -13.14 -21.48 6.61
N PHE A 338 -11.98 -21.12 6.06
CA PHE A 338 -11.81 -19.87 5.31
C PHE A 338 -12.30 -20.01 3.86
N PRO A 339 -13.22 -19.15 3.39
CA PRO A 339 -13.73 -19.20 2.02
C PRO A 339 -12.63 -18.96 0.99
N SER A 340 -12.62 -19.76 -0.07
CA SER A 340 -11.69 -19.64 -1.20
C SER A 340 -10.21 -19.48 -0.78
N SER A 341 -9.74 -20.23 0.23
CA SER A 341 -8.39 -20.02 0.80
C SER A 341 -7.26 -20.00 -0.25
N ASP A 342 -7.31 -20.89 -1.24
CA ASP A 342 -6.33 -20.95 -2.34
C ASP A 342 -6.26 -19.68 -3.17
N TRP A 343 -7.37 -18.94 -3.33
CA TRP A 343 -7.41 -17.65 -4.03
C TRP A 343 -6.47 -16.62 -3.39
N TYR A 344 -6.33 -16.65 -2.07
CA TYR A 344 -5.53 -15.70 -1.30
C TYR A 344 -4.04 -16.09 -1.18
N LYS A 345 -3.68 -17.31 -1.59
CA LYS A 345 -2.29 -17.79 -1.61
C LYS A 345 -1.48 -17.22 -2.79
N VAL A 346 -2.15 -16.66 -3.80
CA VAL A 346 -1.52 -16.18 -5.05
C VAL A 346 -1.80 -14.71 -5.31
N GLY A 347 -0.78 -14.00 -5.82
CA GLY A 347 -0.88 -12.58 -6.16
C GLY A 347 -0.80 -11.65 -4.95
N TYR A 348 -1.17 -10.39 -5.16
CA TYR A 348 -1.24 -9.37 -4.11
C TYR A 348 -2.65 -9.26 -3.54
N LYS A 349 -2.94 -10.05 -2.49
CA LYS A 349 -4.25 -10.08 -1.82
C LYS A 349 -4.03 -10.13 -0.30
N PRO A 350 -3.70 -8.99 0.32
CA PRO A 350 -3.33 -8.98 1.72
C PRO A 350 -4.52 -9.33 2.62
N LEU A 351 -4.33 -10.34 3.47
CA LEU A 351 -5.17 -10.63 4.62
C LEU A 351 -4.79 -9.70 5.76
N PHE A 352 -5.75 -9.32 6.59
CA PHE A 352 -5.52 -8.60 7.83
C PHE A 352 -6.14 -9.35 8.99
N TRP A 353 -5.62 -9.14 10.18
CA TRP A 353 -6.09 -9.84 11.37
C TRP A 353 -6.15 -8.92 12.59
N CYS A 354 -6.98 -9.31 13.55
CA CYS A 354 -7.15 -8.69 14.85
C CYS A 354 -7.13 -9.79 15.91
N HIS A 355 -6.42 -9.53 17.01
CA HIS A 355 -6.31 -10.45 18.13
C HIS A 355 -7.10 -9.93 19.34
N PHE A 356 -8.42 -9.74 19.23
CA PHE A 356 -9.20 -9.01 20.24
C PHE A 356 -9.10 -9.57 21.67
N GLY A 357 -8.91 -10.88 21.83
CA GLY A 357 -8.71 -11.54 23.13
C GLY A 357 -7.34 -11.29 23.75
N GLY A 358 -6.35 -10.86 22.95
CA GLY A 358 -4.96 -10.69 23.37
C GLY A 358 -4.27 -12.01 23.74
N PRO A 359 -2.93 -11.99 23.92
CA PRO A 359 -2.16 -13.20 24.23
C PRO A 359 -2.76 -13.97 25.41
N GLY A 360 -3.07 -15.25 25.21
CA GLY A 360 -3.68 -16.09 26.24
C GLY A 360 -5.06 -15.62 26.69
N GLY A 361 -5.79 -14.90 25.84
CA GLY A 361 -7.17 -14.47 26.13
C GLY A 361 -7.31 -13.40 27.21
N LYS A 362 -6.23 -12.72 27.61
CA LYS A 362 -6.20 -11.79 28.75
C LYS A 362 -7.20 -10.62 28.69
N TYR A 363 -7.69 -10.25 27.51
CA TYR A 363 -8.70 -9.19 27.33
C TYR A 363 -10.13 -9.72 27.27
N LEU A 364 -10.34 -11.04 27.16
CA LEU A 364 -11.67 -11.64 27.10
C LEU A 364 -12.50 -11.38 28.37
N PRO A 365 -11.94 -11.38 29.60
CA PRO A 365 -12.68 -10.99 30.80
C PRO A 365 -13.18 -9.55 30.78
N HIS A 366 -12.64 -8.70 29.89
CA HIS A 366 -13.00 -7.29 29.80
C HIS A 366 -13.92 -6.98 28.62
N LEU A 367 -14.18 -7.94 27.73
CA LEU A 367 -14.94 -7.72 26.51
C LEU A 367 -16.43 -7.52 26.82
N THR A 368 -16.93 -6.29 26.62
CA THR A 368 -18.32 -5.90 26.94
C THR A 368 -19.25 -5.83 25.74
N GLY A 369 -18.70 -5.77 24.53
CA GLY A 369 -19.53 -5.71 23.34
C GLY A 369 -18.82 -5.73 22.01
N LEU A 370 -19.62 -5.95 20.98
CA LEU A 370 -19.26 -5.94 19.58
C LEU A 370 -20.12 -4.92 18.85
N ALA A 371 -19.51 -4.12 17.98
CA ALA A 371 -20.24 -3.22 17.09
C ALA A 371 -19.86 -3.49 15.64
N PHE A 372 -20.82 -3.98 14.86
CA PHE A 372 -20.66 -4.17 13.43
C PHE A 372 -20.97 -2.87 12.71
N VAL A 373 -20.01 -2.36 11.94
CA VAL A 373 -20.18 -1.20 11.08
C VAL A 373 -20.37 -1.70 9.66
N ALA A 374 -21.53 -1.41 9.07
CA ALA A 374 -21.91 -1.90 7.75
C ALA A 374 -22.43 -0.76 6.85
N GLY A 375 -22.07 -0.80 5.57
CA GLY A 375 -22.54 0.14 4.55
C GLY A 375 -23.19 -0.64 3.40
N VAL A 376 -22.45 -0.86 2.30
CA VAL A 376 -22.89 -1.78 1.22
C VAL A 376 -22.71 -3.24 1.64
N GLY A 377 -21.71 -3.52 2.48
CA GLY A 377 -21.46 -4.81 3.13
C GLY A 377 -20.94 -4.58 4.56
N ILE A 378 -20.38 -5.61 5.18
CA ILE A 378 -19.79 -5.51 6.52
C ILE A 378 -18.38 -4.89 6.39
N ASN A 379 -18.17 -3.69 6.97
CA ASN A 379 -16.95 -2.92 6.76
C ASN A 379 -15.90 -3.20 7.86
N ARG A 380 -16.38 -3.27 9.11
CA ARG A 380 -15.54 -3.33 10.32
C ARG A 380 -16.33 -3.91 11.50
N ILE A 381 -15.63 -4.58 12.41
CA ILE A 381 -16.13 -4.95 13.74
C ILE A 381 -15.32 -4.18 14.79
N ARG A 382 -15.97 -3.52 15.74
CA ARG A 382 -15.31 -2.90 16.91
C ARG A 382 -15.58 -3.73 18.16
N PHE A 383 -14.58 -3.82 19.02
CA PHE A 383 -14.63 -4.52 20.29
C PHE A 383 -14.58 -3.48 21.41
N SER A 384 -15.57 -3.53 22.30
CA SER A 384 -15.68 -2.65 23.46
C SER A 384 -15.22 -3.40 24.71
N PHE A 385 -14.50 -2.70 25.59
CA PHE A 385 -13.98 -3.27 26.83
C PHE A 385 -14.43 -2.43 28.04
N ASP A 386 -14.54 -3.04 29.23
CA ASP A 386 -14.88 -2.33 30.48
C ASP A 386 -13.68 -1.64 31.16
N VAL A 387 -12.48 -1.79 30.59
CA VAL A 387 -11.24 -1.15 31.04
C VAL A 387 -10.94 0.11 30.25
N GLY A 388 -9.99 0.91 30.76
CA GLY A 388 -9.62 2.18 30.16
C GLY A 388 -9.08 2.05 28.73
N GLU A 389 -9.21 3.13 27.96
CA GLU A 389 -8.70 3.20 26.60
C GLU A 389 -7.15 3.14 26.50
N GLU A 390 -6.42 3.05 27.60
CA GLU A 390 -4.97 2.82 27.59
C GLU A 390 -4.60 1.35 27.86
N ASP A 391 -5.51 0.55 28.43
CA ASP A 391 -5.22 -0.81 28.90
C ASP A 391 -5.23 -1.87 27.79
N VAL A 392 -6.01 -1.64 26.72
CA VAL A 392 -6.13 -2.55 25.57
C VAL A 392 -5.57 -1.92 24.29
N PRO A 393 -4.42 -2.32 23.72
CA PRO A 393 -3.88 -1.61 22.56
C PRO A 393 -4.87 -1.54 21.37
N LEU A 394 -4.81 -0.45 20.59
CA LEU A 394 -5.76 -0.17 19.50
C LEU A 394 -5.90 -1.33 18.49
N ALA A 395 -4.83 -2.09 18.27
CA ALA A 395 -4.79 -3.25 17.38
C ALA A 395 -5.76 -4.39 17.79
N HIS A 396 -6.21 -4.42 19.05
CA HIS A 396 -7.16 -5.40 19.57
C HIS A 396 -8.61 -4.90 19.58
N ARG A 397 -8.85 -3.61 19.30
CA ARG A 397 -10.17 -2.97 19.44
C ARG A 397 -10.97 -2.89 18.14
N SER A 398 -10.32 -3.12 17.00
CA SER A 398 -10.95 -2.91 15.70
C SER A 398 -10.45 -3.92 14.69
N PHE A 399 -11.39 -4.56 14.02
CA PHE A 399 -11.15 -5.47 12.91
C PHE A 399 -11.74 -4.89 11.63
N GLY A 400 -10.89 -4.66 10.62
CA GLY A 400 -11.25 -4.01 9.36
C GLY A 400 -10.43 -2.73 9.11
N ARG A 401 -9.98 -2.53 7.86
CA ARG A 401 -9.04 -1.43 7.53
C ARG A 401 -9.70 -0.12 7.11
N LEU A 402 -10.99 -0.13 6.80
CA LEU A 402 -11.69 1.04 6.28
C LEU A 402 -12.15 1.97 7.38
N LYS A 403 -11.86 3.26 7.24
CA LYS A 403 -12.51 4.31 8.04
C LYS A 403 -13.94 4.44 7.52
N GLY A 404 -14.90 4.07 8.35
CA GLY A 404 -16.32 4.11 7.97
C GLY A 404 -16.74 5.50 7.51
N ASN A 405 -17.66 5.55 6.54
CA ASN A 405 -18.28 6.80 6.16
C ASN A 405 -19.46 7.04 7.09
N LYS A 406 -19.31 8.00 8.02
CA LYS A 406 -20.33 8.33 9.05
C LYS A 406 -21.70 8.67 8.46
N GLU A 407 -21.76 9.07 7.19
CA GLU A 407 -22.99 9.50 6.53
C GLU A 407 -23.84 8.33 5.99
N TYR A 408 -23.27 7.14 5.75
CA TYR A 408 -23.97 6.02 5.12
C TYR A 408 -23.85 4.68 5.86
N ASP A 409 -23.00 4.60 6.89
CA ASP A 409 -22.78 3.36 7.63
C ASP A 409 -23.82 3.18 8.75
N SER A 410 -24.49 2.04 8.79
CA SER A 410 -25.27 1.58 9.95
C SER A 410 -24.38 0.84 10.94
N THR A 411 -24.69 0.96 12.23
CA THR A 411 -24.00 0.22 13.30
C THR A 411 -24.99 -0.70 14.00
N ILE A 412 -24.63 -1.97 14.16
CA ILE A 412 -25.39 -2.96 14.95
C ILE A 412 -24.53 -3.33 16.15
N GLU A 413 -25.06 -3.11 17.35
CA GLU A 413 -24.36 -3.36 18.61
C GLU A 413 -24.87 -4.62 19.29
N CYS A 414 -23.94 -5.31 19.94
CA CYS A 414 -24.15 -6.57 20.62
C CYS A 414 -23.42 -6.53 21.95
N SER A 415 -24.12 -6.76 23.06
CA SER A 415 -23.47 -6.90 24.36
C SER A 415 -22.81 -8.26 24.49
N ILE A 416 -21.69 -8.34 25.19
CA ILE A 416 -21.01 -9.56 25.63
C ILE A 416 -20.70 -9.39 27.11
N ASP A 417 -21.03 -10.35 27.96
CA ASP A 417 -20.67 -10.31 29.38
C ASP A 417 -19.31 -11.00 29.61
N GLY A 418 -18.24 -10.39 29.08
CA GLY A 418 -16.87 -10.84 29.29
C GLY A 418 -16.53 -11.04 30.78
N PRO A 419 -16.85 -10.09 31.68
CA PRO A 419 -16.58 -10.22 33.12
C PRO A 419 -17.28 -11.42 33.75
N GLY A 420 -18.51 -11.72 33.34
CA GLY A 420 -19.23 -12.91 33.77
C GLY A 420 -18.77 -14.22 33.12
N GLY A 421 -17.74 -14.22 32.27
CA GLY A 421 -17.23 -15.43 31.62
C GLY A 421 -17.90 -15.77 30.28
N GLU A 422 -18.69 -14.86 29.70
CA GLU A 422 -19.22 -15.06 28.35
C GLU A 422 -18.12 -14.91 27.30
N ARG A 423 -18.09 -15.84 26.34
CA ARG A 423 -17.08 -15.91 25.28
C ARG A 423 -17.74 -16.22 23.95
N ILE A 424 -17.10 -15.74 22.88
CA ILE A 424 -17.46 -16.13 21.51
C ILE A 424 -17.04 -17.59 21.33
N GLU A 425 -18.00 -18.47 21.05
CA GLU A 425 -17.77 -19.91 20.85
C GLU A 425 -17.86 -20.31 19.38
N GLY A 426 -18.55 -19.52 18.55
CA GLY A 426 -18.77 -19.87 17.16
C GLY A 426 -19.04 -18.68 16.28
N ILE A 427 -18.64 -18.81 15.01
CA ILE A 427 -18.90 -17.82 13.97
C ILE A 427 -19.34 -18.55 12.71
N THR A 428 -20.45 -18.09 12.14
CA THR A 428 -20.94 -18.52 10.84
C THR A 428 -20.98 -17.32 9.90
N THR A 429 -20.45 -17.49 8.70
CA THR A 429 -20.45 -16.48 7.65
C THR A 429 -21.11 -17.00 6.39
N ILE A 430 -21.85 -16.13 5.70
CA ILE A 430 -22.44 -16.45 4.39
C ILE A 430 -21.83 -15.54 3.35
N HIS A 431 -21.28 -16.17 2.31
CA HIS A 431 -20.62 -15.53 1.18
C HIS A 431 -21.46 -15.70 -0.07
N ARG A 432 -21.51 -14.66 -0.89
CA ARG A 432 -22.14 -14.71 -2.21
C ARG A 432 -21.10 -14.59 -3.31
N TYR A 433 -21.21 -15.48 -4.29
CA TYR A 433 -20.38 -15.49 -5.48
C TYR A 433 -21.25 -15.22 -6.71
N GLN A 434 -20.78 -14.30 -7.55
CA GLN A 434 -21.46 -13.95 -8.79
C GLN A 434 -20.74 -14.62 -9.96
N LYS A 435 -21.40 -15.62 -10.56
CA LYS A 435 -20.85 -16.37 -11.69
C LYS A 435 -20.62 -15.45 -12.90
N TYR A 436 -19.42 -15.45 -13.47
CA TYR A 436 -19.01 -14.58 -14.58
C TYR A 436 -19.03 -13.06 -14.29
N GLY A 437 -19.09 -12.66 -13.01
CA GLY A 437 -19.06 -11.28 -12.57
C GLY A 437 -17.70 -10.86 -12.01
N ALA A 438 -17.59 -9.59 -11.57
CA ALA A 438 -16.39 -9.06 -10.90
C ALA A 438 -16.05 -9.74 -9.57
N PHE A 439 -16.92 -10.65 -9.09
CA PHE A 439 -16.82 -11.33 -7.79
C PHE A 439 -16.78 -12.87 -7.92
N ASP A 440 -16.51 -13.43 -9.09
CA ASP A 440 -16.62 -14.88 -9.36
C ASP A 440 -15.74 -15.71 -8.40
N GLU A 441 -14.52 -15.25 -8.10
CA GLU A 441 -13.57 -15.99 -7.25
C GLU A 441 -13.45 -15.45 -5.81
N GLN A 442 -13.65 -14.14 -5.62
CA GLN A 442 -13.49 -13.49 -4.31
C GLN A 442 -14.75 -13.57 -3.44
N GLY A 443 -15.93 -13.55 -4.07
CA GLY A 443 -17.20 -13.40 -3.38
C GLY A 443 -17.32 -12.11 -2.55
N TYR A 444 -18.43 -11.96 -1.86
CA TYR A 444 -18.59 -10.96 -0.80
C TYR A 444 -19.42 -11.50 0.36
N MET A 445 -19.00 -11.16 1.59
CA MET A 445 -19.67 -11.58 2.80
C MET A 445 -20.94 -10.75 3.01
N ILE A 446 -22.09 -11.43 3.02
CA ILE A 446 -23.42 -10.80 3.20
C ILE A 446 -23.96 -11.00 4.60
N GLU A 447 -23.53 -12.03 5.31
CA GLU A 447 -24.03 -12.34 6.64
C GLU A 447 -22.92 -12.80 7.56
N CYS A 448 -23.00 -12.37 8.82
CA CYS A 448 -22.13 -12.84 9.90
C CYS A 448 -22.97 -13.08 11.15
N ASN A 449 -22.90 -14.31 11.65
CA ASN A 449 -23.51 -14.76 12.89
C ASN A 449 -22.43 -15.11 13.89
N ILE A 450 -22.47 -14.50 15.07
CA ILE A 450 -21.58 -14.79 16.19
C ILE A 450 -22.40 -15.45 17.29
N TYR A 451 -21.91 -16.56 17.82
CA TYR A 451 -22.53 -17.35 18.89
C TYR A 451 -21.67 -17.29 20.15
N THR A 452 -22.30 -17.26 21.31
CA THR A 452 -21.63 -17.25 22.61
C THR A 452 -21.92 -18.51 23.40
N ASN A 453 -21.01 -18.87 24.30
CA ASN A 453 -21.13 -20.00 25.24
C ASN A 453 -22.31 -19.91 26.22
N ARG A 454 -23.11 -18.84 26.16
CA ARG A 454 -24.36 -18.66 26.90
C ARG A 454 -25.61 -18.85 26.03
N GLY A 455 -25.46 -19.39 24.82
CA GLY A 455 -26.54 -19.60 23.87
C GLY A 455 -27.09 -18.31 23.25
N ARG A 456 -26.38 -17.18 23.38
CA ARG A 456 -26.75 -15.93 22.71
C ARG A 456 -26.15 -15.90 21.31
N SER A 457 -26.79 -15.15 20.42
CA SER A 457 -26.25 -14.91 19.08
C SER A 457 -26.44 -13.48 18.63
N CYS A 458 -25.54 -13.06 17.75
CA CYS A 458 -25.50 -11.74 17.13
C CYS A 458 -25.39 -11.91 15.62
N CYS A 459 -26.44 -11.47 14.91
CA CYS A 459 -26.55 -11.58 13.47
C CYS A 459 -26.46 -10.19 12.84
N ILE A 460 -25.68 -10.09 11.77
CA ILE A 460 -25.77 -9.00 10.81
C ILE A 460 -25.97 -9.57 9.42
N TYR A 461 -26.98 -9.04 8.73
CA TYR A 461 -27.25 -9.30 7.31
C TYR A 461 -27.17 -7.99 6.53
N GLN A 462 -26.29 -7.93 5.54
CA GLN A 462 -26.13 -6.79 4.66
C GLN A 462 -26.00 -7.25 3.20
N ASP A 463 -27.06 -6.99 2.44
CA ASP A 463 -27.15 -7.35 1.03
C ASP A 463 -27.74 -6.19 0.22
N ARG A 464 -26.92 -5.16 0.00
CA ARG A 464 -27.31 -3.98 -0.81
C ARG A 464 -26.67 -3.97 -2.19
N GLY A 465 -25.94 -5.03 -2.55
CA GLY A 465 -24.95 -5.02 -3.63
C GLY A 465 -25.35 -5.64 -4.97
N ALA A 466 -26.43 -6.43 -5.05
CA ALA A 466 -26.78 -7.11 -6.29
C ALA A 466 -28.23 -6.83 -6.72
N GLY A 467 -28.38 -6.26 -7.92
CA GLY A 467 -29.66 -6.29 -8.63
C GLY A 467 -30.07 -7.73 -8.95
N PRO A 468 -31.36 -7.98 -9.27
CA PRO A 468 -31.86 -9.33 -9.49
C PRO A 468 -31.40 -9.84 -10.85
N ALA A 469 -30.30 -10.58 -10.95
CA ALA A 469 -30.08 -11.59 -12.02
C ALA A 469 -28.76 -12.38 -11.91
N LEU A 470 -28.89 -13.68 -12.24
CA LEU A 470 -27.89 -14.72 -12.57
C LEU A 470 -27.24 -15.48 -11.40
N ALA A 471 -27.85 -16.63 -11.08
CA ALA A 471 -27.28 -17.79 -10.38
C ALA A 471 -26.21 -17.46 -9.31
N ASP A 472 -26.64 -16.76 -8.25
CA ASP A 472 -25.83 -16.52 -7.08
C ASP A 472 -25.56 -17.83 -6.34
N ILE A 473 -24.28 -18.19 -6.19
CA ILE A 473 -23.88 -19.28 -5.29
C ILE A 473 -23.71 -18.67 -3.91
N LYS A 474 -24.45 -19.19 -2.93
CA LYS A 474 -24.24 -18.87 -1.51
C LYS A 474 -23.43 -19.99 -0.87
N GLU A 475 -22.33 -19.63 -0.23
CA GLU A 475 -21.52 -20.55 0.55
C GLU A 475 -21.59 -20.17 2.02
N THR A 476 -21.89 -21.15 2.87
CA THR A 476 -21.90 -20.96 4.33
C THR A 476 -20.65 -21.60 4.90
N LYS A 477 -19.90 -20.84 5.69
CA LYS A 477 -18.75 -21.34 6.46
C LYS A 477 -19.00 -21.13 7.94
N SER A 478 -18.86 -22.19 8.71
CA SER A 478 -19.00 -22.15 10.17
C SER A 478 -17.72 -22.64 10.84
N THR A 479 -17.35 -22.00 11.93
CA THR A 479 -16.25 -22.40 12.80
C THR A 479 -16.73 -22.31 14.23
N PHE A 480 -16.58 -23.39 14.98
CA PHE A 480 -16.89 -23.44 16.41
C PHE A 480 -15.62 -23.87 17.16
N GLY A 481 -15.38 -23.25 18.32
CA GLY A 481 -14.28 -23.63 19.20
C GLY A 481 -14.46 -25.07 19.68
N SER A 482 -13.39 -25.85 19.62
CA SER A 482 -13.36 -27.17 20.26
C SER A 482 -13.24 -27.02 21.78
N PRO A 483 -13.64 -28.01 22.59
CA PRO A 483 -13.46 -27.95 24.05
C PRO A 483 -12.01 -27.63 24.43
N GLY A 484 -11.80 -26.67 25.33
CA GLY A 484 -10.46 -26.19 25.74
C GLY A 484 -9.84 -25.13 24.81
N VAL A 485 -10.48 -24.83 23.68
CA VAL A 485 -10.01 -23.87 22.69
C VAL A 485 -10.99 -22.69 22.62
N THR A 486 -10.48 -21.47 22.70
CA THR A 486 -11.31 -20.25 22.67
C THR A 486 -11.00 -19.41 21.43
N ILE A 487 -12.03 -18.77 20.86
CA ILE A 487 -11.87 -17.79 19.79
C ILE A 487 -11.32 -16.50 20.39
N THR A 488 -10.08 -16.15 20.03
CA THR A 488 -9.38 -14.96 20.53
C THR A 488 -9.16 -13.92 19.45
N GLY A 489 -9.34 -14.25 18.18
CA GLY A 489 -9.11 -13.32 17.09
C GLY A 489 -9.87 -13.65 15.82
N LEU A 490 -9.73 -12.76 14.83
CA LEU A 490 -10.31 -12.87 13.50
C LEU A 490 -9.26 -12.50 12.46
N TYR A 491 -9.36 -13.08 11.28
CA TYR A 491 -8.64 -12.60 10.09
C TYR A 491 -9.58 -12.52 8.89
N ALA A 492 -9.27 -11.66 7.93
CA ALA A 492 -10.11 -11.42 6.78
C ALA A 492 -9.35 -10.93 5.57
N ALA A 493 -10.02 -11.04 4.43
CA ALA A 493 -9.66 -10.32 3.22
C ALA A 493 -10.61 -9.13 3.02
N GLN A 494 -10.09 -8.06 2.40
CA GLN A 494 -10.88 -6.94 1.88
C GLN A 494 -10.58 -6.82 0.39
N ASN A 495 -11.59 -6.46 -0.40
CA ASN A 495 -11.40 -6.22 -1.84
C ASN A 495 -10.40 -5.07 -2.04
N HIS A 496 -9.38 -5.30 -2.87
CA HIS A 496 -8.35 -4.29 -3.11
C HIS A 496 -8.81 -3.21 -4.10
N ASP A 497 -9.56 -3.59 -5.13
CA ASP A 497 -9.93 -2.69 -6.22
C ASP A 497 -10.98 -1.68 -5.78
N GLN A 498 -11.83 -2.09 -4.83
CA GLN A 498 -12.73 -1.21 -4.09
C GLN A 498 -12.81 -1.68 -2.64
N PRO A 499 -11.93 -1.20 -1.75
CA PRO A 499 -11.99 -1.57 -0.34
C PRO A 499 -13.23 -0.91 0.24
N LYS A 500 -14.36 -1.61 0.14
CA LYS A 500 -15.65 -1.14 0.66
C LYS A 500 -16.13 -2.03 1.80
N TYR A 501 -15.83 -3.33 1.76
CA TYR A 501 -16.33 -4.31 2.73
C TYR A 501 -15.39 -5.52 2.85
N ILE A 502 -15.56 -6.28 3.93
CA ILE A 502 -14.90 -7.57 4.19
C ILE A 502 -15.41 -8.59 3.16
N ALA A 503 -14.49 -9.20 2.42
CA ALA A 503 -14.80 -10.15 1.37
C ALA A 503 -14.90 -11.59 1.90
N ALA A 504 -13.96 -11.97 2.76
CA ALA A 504 -13.90 -13.27 3.42
C ALA A 504 -13.41 -13.09 4.86
N MET A 505 -13.85 -13.95 5.78
CA MET A 505 -13.47 -13.89 7.19
C MET A 505 -13.21 -15.30 7.72
N GLY A 506 -12.18 -15.43 8.56
CA GLY A 506 -11.80 -16.63 9.28
C GLY A 506 -11.53 -16.32 10.75
N VAL A 507 -11.29 -17.37 11.53
CA VAL A 507 -11.27 -17.32 12.98
C VAL A 507 -9.91 -17.72 13.51
N ILE A 508 -9.44 -16.99 14.53
CA ILE A 508 -8.21 -17.31 15.25
C ILE A 508 -8.58 -17.87 16.61
N THR A 509 -8.01 -19.02 16.94
CA THR A 509 -8.22 -19.69 18.21
C THR A 509 -6.92 -19.95 18.97
N GLU A 510 -7.04 -20.05 20.30
CA GLU A 510 -5.96 -20.39 21.23
C GLU A 510 -6.44 -21.40 22.26
N GLU A 511 -5.54 -22.28 22.68
CA GLU A 511 -5.69 -23.06 23.91
C GLU A 511 -5.43 -22.12 25.08
N LEU A 512 -6.46 -21.87 25.89
CA LEU A 512 -6.28 -21.14 27.13
C LEU A 512 -5.84 -22.15 28.18
N GLY A 513 -4.63 -21.97 28.73
CA GLY A 513 -4.17 -22.80 29.83
C GLY A 513 -5.22 -22.81 30.92
N LEU A 514 -5.70 -24.00 31.29
CA LEU A 514 -6.49 -24.17 32.51
C LEU A 514 -5.67 -23.56 33.63
N GLU A 515 -6.17 -22.51 34.27
CA GLU A 515 -5.67 -22.16 35.60
C GLU A 515 -5.79 -23.44 36.42
N VAL A 516 -4.64 -23.99 36.80
CA VAL A 516 -4.57 -25.03 37.81
C VAL A 516 -5.12 -24.37 39.05
N GLU A 517 -6.41 -24.59 39.33
CA GLU A 517 -7.01 -24.29 40.61
C GLU A 517 -6.06 -24.83 41.68
N GLY A 518 -5.59 -23.94 42.54
CA GLY A 518 -4.70 -24.30 43.62
C GLY A 518 -5.30 -25.43 44.42
N GLU A 519 -4.65 -26.60 44.39
CA GLU A 519 -4.78 -27.56 45.47
C GLU A 519 -4.20 -26.90 46.72
N ALA A 520 -5.10 -26.36 47.53
CA ALA A 520 -4.87 -26.19 48.94
C ALA A 520 -4.78 -27.58 49.59
N VAL A 521 -3.55 -28.00 49.95
CA VAL A 521 -3.19 -28.60 51.26
C VAL A 521 -1.74 -28.28 51.57
#